data_AF-A0A7V5CKK9-F1
#
_entry.id   AF-A0A7V5CKK9-F1
#
_cell.length_a   1.000
_cell.length_b   1.000
_cell.length_c   1.000
_cell.angle_alpha   90.00
_cell.angle_beta   90.00
_cell.angle_gamma   90.00
#
_symmetry.space_group_name_H-M   'P 1'
#
loop_
_entity.id
_entity.type
_entity.pdbx_description
1 polymer ?
#
loop_
_entity_poly.entity_id
_entity_poly.type
_entity_poly.pdbx_seq_one_letter_code
_entity_poly.pdbx_strand_id
1 'polypeptide(L)'
;MTDTLKRDDIVRGLQDLGLQKGDRVLVHSSLVALGEVEGGPDTVIDALLEAVGPEGMVVVPTFACKPPFDRRTSATALGAIPDRFWRRPEAVRSLHPTHSVAAIGPGAEDLIKDHEKAPTAYAEGTPYYKLAKSGGKILLMGCDQDRNTTLHAAEALAKAPYLTDIEGVYIDDNGNAVTIPIAAMAGPHRNFIGLDSLFRALDIMKMGRIGGAMCRLMDAGQMLDTALDAMVSDPAAVLCDNPACADCVMQRGKIKATWLAKENFILAAVAGDISDDADEILHTIQGEGISAVEITPAEYRWFGRKLMNSGVKIVGIRSFSDDTEAAELAAELCVPLIVPAASKDEFDQAAQLARNSKAEVFIMNDGAPSSFYAELYTSTENAPRLAFNPAQFAKAGEKPFLQIFYKGKLRKNTSHFYIDDGTFDGTSTLPGYGNGEVKEIISMLRCRSYGGVMTLRAHDGGIDNFKQSAAAFWDLLETM
;
A
#
# COMPACT_ATOMS: atom_id res chain seq x y z
N MET A 1 -2.06 18.66 -42.83
CA MET A 1 -3.13 19.52 -42.30
C MET A 1 -4.10 18.56 -41.66
N THR A 2 -4.27 18.62 -40.34
CA THR A 2 -5.36 17.89 -39.67
C THR A 2 -6.63 18.67 -39.99
N ASP A 3 -7.59 18.06 -40.69
CA ASP A 3 -8.88 18.68 -40.95
C ASP A 3 -9.55 19.05 -39.61
N THR A 4 -10.11 20.26 -39.53
CA THR A 4 -10.86 20.73 -38.38
C THR A 4 -12.05 19.80 -38.12
N LEU A 5 -12.12 19.22 -36.93
CA LEU A 5 -13.13 18.24 -36.54
C LEU A 5 -14.48 18.94 -36.33
N LYS A 6 -15.53 18.46 -37.00
CA LYS A 6 -16.90 18.99 -36.89
C LYS A 6 -17.77 18.10 -36.00
N ARG A 7 -18.95 18.61 -35.62
CA ARG A 7 -19.92 17.88 -34.79
C ARG A 7 -20.24 16.50 -35.36
N ASP A 8 -20.59 16.43 -36.65
CA ASP A 8 -20.97 15.17 -37.31
C ASP A 8 -19.83 14.14 -37.33
N ASP A 9 -18.56 14.59 -37.37
CA ASP A 9 -17.39 13.70 -37.32
C ASP A 9 -17.27 13.05 -35.94
N ILE A 10 -17.50 13.84 -34.88
CA ILE A 10 -17.50 13.35 -33.49
C ILE A 10 -18.67 12.40 -33.27
N VAL A 11 -19.88 12.75 -33.72
CA VAL A 11 -21.08 11.90 -33.58
C VAL A 11 -20.86 10.55 -34.26
N ARG A 12 -20.35 10.53 -35.50
CA ARG A 12 -20.03 9.27 -36.20
C ARG A 12 -18.97 8.47 -35.44
N GLY A 13 -17.89 9.11 -35.00
CA GLY A 13 -16.84 8.44 -34.24
C GLY A 13 -17.32 7.83 -32.92
N LEU A 14 -18.24 8.49 -32.22
CA LEU A 14 -18.87 7.97 -31.01
C LEU A 14 -19.76 6.75 -31.31
N GLN A 15 -20.54 6.82 -32.40
CA GLN A 15 -21.40 5.72 -32.85
C GLN A 15 -20.59 4.49 -33.28
N ASP A 16 -19.53 4.70 -34.05
CA ASP A 16 -18.61 3.64 -34.49
C ASP A 16 -17.91 2.97 -33.30
N LEU A 17 -17.62 3.74 -32.25
CA LEU A 17 -17.07 3.21 -30.98
C LEU A 17 -18.10 2.39 -30.18
N GLY A 18 -19.39 2.52 -30.49
CA GLY A 18 -20.49 1.77 -29.88
C GLY A 18 -21.35 2.56 -28.89
N LEU A 19 -21.27 3.89 -28.90
CA LEU A 19 -22.20 4.76 -28.17
C LEU A 19 -23.53 4.83 -28.95
N GLN A 20 -24.65 4.60 -28.26
CA GLN A 20 -25.97 4.45 -28.82
C GLN A 20 -26.97 5.43 -28.20
N LYS A 21 -28.07 5.67 -28.90
CA LYS A 21 -29.18 6.47 -28.35
C LYS A 21 -29.77 5.79 -27.12
N GLY A 22 -30.05 6.56 -26.08
CA GLY A 22 -30.52 6.08 -24.77
C GLY A 22 -29.38 5.71 -23.81
N ASP A 23 -28.12 5.72 -24.24
CA ASP A 23 -27.00 5.44 -23.34
C ASP A 23 -26.86 6.51 -22.26
N ARG A 24 -26.38 6.08 -21.10
CA ARG A 24 -25.96 6.94 -19.99
C ARG A 24 -24.45 6.83 -19.87
N VAL A 25 -23.70 7.90 -20.11
CA VAL A 25 -22.23 7.84 -20.24
C VAL A 25 -21.53 8.87 -19.35
N LEU A 26 -20.57 8.41 -18.55
CA LEU A 26 -19.62 9.28 -17.85
C LEU A 26 -18.40 9.49 -18.74
N VAL A 27 -18.10 10.76 -19.02
CA VAL A 27 -17.06 11.15 -19.97
C VAL A 27 -15.89 11.81 -19.24
N HIS A 28 -14.72 11.22 -19.38
CA HIS A 28 -13.44 11.87 -19.11
C HIS A 28 -12.84 12.29 -20.45
N SER A 29 -12.29 13.50 -20.55
CA SER A 29 -11.95 14.06 -21.86
C SER A 29 -10.71 14.95 -21.86
N SER A 30 -9.97 14.92 -22.97
CA SER A 30 -8.94 15.91 -23.31
C SER A 30 -9.27 16.57 -24.64
N LEU A 31 -9.68 17.84 -24.61
CA LEU A 31 -9.98 18.61 -25.83
C LEU A 31 -8.77 18.69 -26.75
N VAL A 32 -7.57 18.89 -26.18
CA VAL A 32 -6.32 18.98 -26.94
C VAL A 32 -6.03 17.70 -27.72
N ALA A 33 -6.37 16.53 -27.15
CA ALA A 33 -6.14 15.26 -27.82
C ALA A 33 -7.01 15.06 -29.07
N LEU A 34 -8.17 15.70 -29.16
CA LEU A 34 -9.05 15.64 -30.34
C LEU A 34 -8.43 16.35 -31.55
N GLY A 35 -7.55 17.34 -31.33
CA GLY A 35 -7.03 18.23 -32.35
C GLY A 35 -7.83 19.52 -32.44
N GLU A 36 -7.86 20.14 -33.62
CA GLU A 36 -8.67 21.34 -33.86
C GLU A 36 -10.14 20.96 -33.98
N VAL A 37 -11.00 21.53 -33.13
CA VAL A 37 -12.46 21.29 -33.13
C VAL A 37 -13.17 22.60 -33.47
N GLU A 38 -13.99 22.59 -34.52
CA GLU A 38 -14.83 23.73 -34.88
C GLU A 38 -15.75 24.08 -33.70
N GLY A 39 -15.78 25.33 -33.23
CA GLY A 39 -16.57 25.72 -32.05
C GLY A 39 -16.04 25.23 -30.70
N GLY A 40 -14.89 24.53 -30.68
CA GLY A 40 -14.20 24.12 -29.47
C GLY A 40 -15.01 23.15 -28.58
N PRO A 41 -15.00 23.31 -27.23
CA PRO A 41 -15.62 22.36 -26.32
C PRO A 41 -17.14 22.25 -26.49
N ASP A 42 -17.83 23.31 -26.95
CA ASP A 42 -19.28 23.29 -27.13
C ASP A 42 -19.71 22.25 -28.18
N THR A 43 -18.98 22.17 -29.28
CA THR A 43 -19.23 21.19 -30.34
C THR A 43 -19.05 19.76 -29.86
N VAL A 44 -18.11 19.52 -28.94
CA VAL A 44 -17.92 18.20 -28.33
C VAL A 44 -19.09 17.85 -27.41
N ILE A 45 -19.55 18.81 -26.60
CA ILE A 45 -20.71 18.63 -25.71
C ILE A 45 -21.97 18.34 -26.54
N ASP A 46 -22.22 19.14 -27.57
CA ASP A 46 -23.38 19.00 -28.45
C ASP A 46 -23.33 17.65 -29.20
N ALA A 47 -22.15 17.20 -29.64
CA ALA A 47 -21.97 15.88 -30.26
C ALA A 47 -22.25 14.72 -29.29
N LEU A 48 -21.81 14.82 -28.03
CA LEU A 48 -22.10 13.80 -27.01
C LEU A 48 -23.60 13.70 -26.74
N LEU A 49 -24.27 14.85 -26.56
CA LEU A 49 -25.73 14.92 -26.36
C LEU A 49 -26.51 14.41 -27.58
N GLU A 50 -26.06 14.73 -28.80
CA GLU A 50 -26.67 14.23 -30.03
C GLU A 50 -26.51 12.70 -30.17
N ALA A 51 -25.33 12.17 -29.83
CA ALA A 51 -25.05 10.74 -29.93
C ALA A 51 -25.91 9.89 -28.98
N VAL A 52 -26.08 10.33 -27.72
CA VAL A 52 -26.97 9.64 -26.77
C VAL A 52 -28.45 9.97 -26.98
N GLY A 53 -28.77 11.07 -27.66
CA GLY A 53 -30.14 11.49 -27.95
C GLY A 53 -30.94 11.92 -26.71
N PRO A 54 -32.23 12.26 -26.89
CA PRO A 54 -33.06 12.86 -25.82
C PRO A 54 -33.38 11.89 -24.66
N GLU A 55 -33.32 10.58 -24.90
CA GLU A 55 -33.53 9.55 -23.89
C GLU A 55 -32.22 9.15 -23.17
N GLY A 56 -31.08 9.69 -23.61
CA GLY A 56 -29.77 9.40 -23.06
C GLY A 56 -29.27 10.44 -22.07
N MET A 57 -28.16 10.15 -21.40
CA MET A 57 -27.56 11.02 -20.40
C MET A 57 -26.06 11.13 -20.59
N VAL A 58 -25.53 12.35 -20.50
CA VAL A 58 -24.09 12.61 -20.43
C VAL A 58 -23.75 13.09 -19.03
N VAL A 59 -22.69 12.54 -18.46
CA VAL A 59 -22.17 12.86 -17.13
C VAL A 59 -20.70 13.23 -17.28
N VAL A 60 -20.22 14.23 -16.54
CA VAL A 60 -18.81 14.61 -16.50
C VAL A 60 -18.36 14.87 -15.06
N PRO A 61 -17.11 14.53 -14.69
CA PRO A 61 -16.56 14.94 -13.40
C PRO A 61 -16.31 16.45 -13.38
N THR A 62 -16.52 17.09 -12.22
CA THR A 62 -16.42 18.56 -12.06
C THR A 62 -15.70 18.97 -10.78
N PHE A 63 -14.58 18.32 -10.46
CA PHE A 63 -13.92 18.47 -9.15
C PHE A 63 -13.55 19.92 -8.87
N ALA A 64 -13.75 20.32 -7.63
CA ALA A 64 -13.47 21.67 -7.17
C ALA A 64 -11.96 21.92 -7.14
N CYS A 65 -11.51 23.07 -7.63
CA CYS A 65 -10.10 23.44 -7.53
C CYS A 65 -9.67 23.73 -6.07
N LYS A 66 -10.61 24.19 -5.23
CA LYS A 66 -10.35 24.63 -3.85
C LYS A 66 -11.62 24.42 -2.98
N PRO A 67 -11.47 24.08 -1.69
CA PRO A 67 -12.56 24.15 -0.72
C PRO A 67 -12.82 25.60 -0.27
N PRO A 68 -14.04 25.92 0.23
CA PRO A 68 -15.22 25.06 0.19
C PRO A 68 -15.78 24.94 -1.24
N PHE A 69 -16.35 23.78 -1.56
CA PHE A 69 -17.04 23.56 -2.83
C PHE A 69 -18.44 24.18 -2.81
N ASP A 70 -18.74 25.04 -3.76
CA ASP A 70 -20.09 25.52 -4.06
C ASP A 70 -20.46 25.06 -5.47
N ARG A 71 -21.47 24.19 -5.59
CA ARG A 71 -21.91 23.64 -6.89
C ARG A 71 -22.32 24.71 -7.89
N ARG A 72 -22.70 25.91 -7.43
CA ARG A 72 -23.16 27.04 -8.25
C ARG A 72 -21.99 27.84 -8.85
N THR A 73 -20.83 27.87 -8.17
CA THR A 73 -19.76 28.82 -8.50
C THR A 73 -18.37 28.21 -8.61
N SER A 74 -18.10 27.08 -7.97
CA SER A 74 -16.77 26.46 -7.98
C SER A 74 -16.37 26.00 -9.38
N ALA A 75 -15.29 26.58 -9.89
CA ALA A 75 -14.66 26.14 -11.13
C ALA A 75 -14.08 24.73 -11.02
N THR A 76 -13.87 24.09 -12.17
CA THR A 76 -13.19 22.80 -12.28
C THR A 76 -11.90 22.91 -13.11
N ALA A 77 -10.87 22.17 -12.71
CA ALA A 77 -9.60 22.09 -13.44
C ALA A 77 -9.49 20.86 -14.35
N LEU A 78 -10.58 20.10 -14.53
CA LEU A 78 -10.58 18.83 -15.28
C LEU A 78 -10.64 19.01 -16.81
N GLY A 79 -10.55 20.25 -17.29
CA GLY A 79 -10.48 20.58 -18.72
C GLY A 79 -11.67 21.43 -19.20
N ALA A 80 -11.51 21.98 -20.41
CA ALA A 80 -12.48 22.91 -20.98
C ALA A 80 -13.86 22.30 -21.25
N ILE A 81 -13.93 21.00 -21.55
CA ILE A 81 -15.20 20.32 -21.81
C ILE A 81 -16.04 20.22 -20.52
N PRO A 82 -15.58 19.59 -19.41
CA PRO A 82 -16.33 19.61 -18.15
C PRO A 82 -16.67 21.02 -17.66
N ASP A 83 -15.72 21.97 -17.77
CA ASP A 83 -15.92 23.35 -17.33
C ASP A 83 -17.07 24.05 -18.09
N ARG A 84 -17.16 23.88 -19.41
CA ARG A 84 -18.28 24.41 -20.20
C ARG A 84 -19.57 23.61 -19.98
N PHE A 85 -19.48 22.30 -19.80
CA PHE A 85 -20.62 21.41 -19.61
C PHE A 85 -21.45 21.76 -18.37
N TRP A 86 -20.82 21.92 -17.20
CA TRP A 86 -21.57 22.18 -15.96
C TRP A 86 -22.27 23.55 -15.92
N ARG A 87 -21.87 24.48 -16.80
CA ARG A 87 -22.48 25.81 -16.95
C ARG A 87 -23.63 25.85 -17.95
N ARG A 88 -23.96 24.73 -18.60
CA ARG A 88 -25.12 24.66 -19.49
C ARG A 88 -26.41 24.81 -18.65
N PRO A 89 -27.42 25.57 -19.13
CA PRO A 89 -28.68 25.77 -18.39
C PRO A 89 -29.39 24.47 -18.00
N GLU A 90 -29.27 23.44 -18.83
CA GLU A 90 -29.83 22.11 -18.65
C GLU A 90 -29.02 21.18 -17.73
N ALA A 91 -27.82 21.60 -17.29
CA ALA A 91 -26.96 20.77 -16.45
C ALA A 91 -27.34 20.86 -14.97
N VAL A 92 -27.37 19.71 -14.31
CA VAL A 92 -27.45 19.60 -12.86
C VAL A 92 -26.12 19.14 -12.29
N ARG A 93 -25.73 19.64 -11.11
CA ARG A 93 -24.43 19.35 -10.50
C ARG A 93 -24.58 18.81 -9.08
N SER A 94 -23.92 17.68 -8.82
CA SER A 94 -23.97 17.01 -7.52
C SER A 94 -23.31 17.85 -6.43
N LEU A 95 -23.80 17.71 -5.20
CA LEU A 95 -23.20 18.35 -4.03
C LEU A 95 -22.20 17.38 -3.39
N HIS A 96 -20.90 17.47 -3.73
CA HIS A 96 -19.87 16.71 -3.03
C HIS A 96 -18.58 17.54 -2.99
N PRO A 97 -17.91 17.68 -1.82
CA PRO A 97 -16.83 18.64 -1.62
C PRO A 97 -15.61 18.44 -2.52
N THR A 98 -15.31 17.21 -2.92
CA THR A 98 -14.12 16.89 -3.73
C THR A 98 -14.47 16.34 -5.12
N HIS A 99 -15.30 15.30 -5.21
CA HIS A 99 -15.55 14.53 -6.44
C HIS A 99 -16.89 14.81 -7.13
N SER A 100 -17.39 16.04 -7.11
CA SER A 100 -18.68 16.38 -7.75
C SER A 100 -18.72 16.04 -9.24
N VAL A 101 -19.91 15.76 -9.76
CA VAL A 101 -20.21 15.54 -11.19
C VAL A 101 -21.28 16.49 -11.67
N ALA A 102 -21.31 16.77 -12.97
CA ALA A 102 -22.44 17.37 -13.66
C ALA A 102 -23.08 16.38 -14.64
N ALA A 103 -24.39 16.46 -14.83
CA ALA A 103 -25.15 15.59 -15.70
C ALA A 103 -26.22 16.36 -16.50
N ILE A 104 -26.47 15.92 -17.73
CA ILE A 104 -27.56 16.39 -18.61
C ILE A 104 -28.25 15.14 -19.18
N GLY A 105 -29.58 15.10 -19.09
CA GLY A 105 -30.43 14.02 -19.63
C GLY A 105 -31.44 13.47 -18.63
N PRO A 106 -32.36 12.59 -19.05
CA PRO A 106 -33.40 12.04 -18.17
C PRO A 106 -32.83 11.29 -16.96
N GLY A 107 -33.32 11.64 -15.76
CA GLY A 107 -32.87 11.03 -14.49
C GLY A 107 -31.54 11.59 -13.96
N ALA A 108 -31.06 12.72 -14.49
CA ALA A 108 -29.82 13.35 -14.04
C ALA A 108 -29.91 13.78 -12.57
N GLU A 109 -31.02 14.36 -12.13
CA GLU A 109 -31.26 14.74 -10.74
C GLU A 109 -31.16 13.53 -9.80
N ASP A 110 -31.78 12.41 -10.16
CA ASP A 110 -31.76 11.18 -9.35
C ASP A 110 -30.35 10.59 -9.24
N LEU A 111 -29.57 10.66 -10.33
CA LEU A 111 -28.19 10.20 -10.33
C LEU A 111 -27.33 10.98 -9.33
N ILE A 112 -27.43 12.32 -9.36
CA ILE A 112 -26.58 13.21 -8.55
C ILE A 112 -27.07 13.41 -7.11
N LYS A 113 -28.29 12.98 -6.81
CA LYS A 113 -28.96 13.19 -5.53
C LYS A 113 -28.16 12.62 -4.36
N ASP A 114 -28.11 13.37 -3.26
CA ASP A 114 -27.55 12.96 -1.97
C ASP A 114 -26.06 12.53 -2.04
N HIS A 115 -25.27 13.07 -2.99
CA HIS A 115 -23.87 12.71 -3.16
C HIS A 115 -23.04 13.02 -1.90
N GLU A 116 -23.33 14.13 -1.21
CA GLU A 116 -22.71 14.54 0.07
C GLU A 116 -23.02 13.61 1.24
N LYS A 117 -24.04 12.75 1.11
CA LYS A 117 -24.43 11.80 2.16
C LYS A 117 -23.74 10.45 2.02
N ALA A 118 -23.06 10.21 0.88
CA ALA A 118 -22.28 9.01 0.70
C ALA A 118 -21.04 9.03 1.60
N PRO A 119 -20.66 7.91 2.24
CA PRO A 119 -19.50 7.87 3.12
C PRO A 119 -18.17 8.00 2.37
N THR A 120 -18.15 7.74 1.06
CA THR A 120 -16.96 7.83 0.21
C THR A 120 -17.22 8.78 -0.96
N ALA A 121 -16.17 9.15 -1.68
CA ALA A 121 -16.26 10.02 -2.84
C ALA A 121 -16.71 9.34 -4.15
N TYR A 122 -16.69 8.00 -4.22
CA TYR A 122 -16.91 7.27 -5.47
C TYR A 122 -17.62 5.90 -5.37
N ALA A 123 -17.77 5.31 -4.19
CA ALA A 123 -18.40 3.99 -4.03
C ALA A 123 -19.93 4.10 -3.85
N GLU A 124 -20.54 3.18 -3.09
CA GLU A 124 -21.99 3.10 -2.89
C GLU A 124 -22.62 4.46 -2.51
N GLY A 125 -23.78 4.75 -3.09
CA GLY A 125 -24.50 6.02 -2.90
C GLY A 125 -24.01 7.17 -3.79
N THR A 126 -22.85 7.06 -4.43
CA THR A 126 -22.31 8.12 -5.30
C THR A 126 -22.78 7.99 -6.75
N PRO A 127 -22.70 9.08 -7.55
CA PRO A 127 -23.03 9.05 -8.97
C PRO A 127 -22.21 8.06 -9.79
N TYR A 128 -20.94 7.84 -9.45
CA TYR A 128 -20.07 6.88 -10.15
C TYR A 128 -20.60 5.45 -10.02
N TYR A 129 -20.87 5.03 -8.78
CA TYR A 129 -21.43 3.71 -8.50
C TYR A 129 -22.85 3.55 -9.04
N LYS A 130 -23.72 4.54 -8.85
CA LYS A 130 -25.10 4.53 -9.36
C LYS A 130 -25.12 4.38 -10.89
N LEU A 131 -24.25 5.10 -11.60
CA LEU A 131 -24.16 4.98 -13.06
C LEU A 131 -23.68 3.58 -13.47
N ALA A 132 -22.61 3.07 -12.84
CA ALA A 132 -22.09 1.74 -13.11
C ALA A 132 -23.13 0.64 -12.88
N LYS A 133 -23.89 0.72 -11.78
CA LYS A 133 -24.91 -0.27 -11.42
C LYS A 133 -26.27 -0.09 -12.12
N SER A 134 -26.43 0.92 -12.98
CA SER A 134 -27.66 1.15 -13.75
C SER A 134 -27.47 1.05 -15.26
N GLY A 135 -26.49 0.25 -15.70
CA GLY A 135 -26.21 -0.02 -17.12
C GLY A 135 -25.54 1.15 -17.84
N GLY A 136 -24.86 2.03 -17.11
CA GLY A 136 -24.12 3.14 -17.71
C GLY A 136 -22.81 2.69 -18.38
N LYS A 137 -22.20 3.64 -19.09
CA LYS A 137 -20.94 3.47 -19.81
C LYS A 137 -19.89 4.48 -19.30
N ILE A 138 -18.62 4.12 -19.45
CA ILE A 138 -17.49 5.04 -19.27
C ILE A 138 -16.89 5.33 -20.64
N LEU A 139 -16.71 6.61 -20.96
CA LEU A 139 -15.99 7.08 -22.14
C LEU A 139 -14.73 7.83 -21.70
N LEU A 140 -13.57 7.31 -22.08
CA LEU A 140 -12.29 8.02 -21.96
C LEU A 140 -11.93 8.56 -23.34
N MET A 141 -12.05 9.87 -23.53
CA MET A 141 -11.89 10.55 -24.81
C MET A 141 -10.58 11.34 -24.82
N GLY A 142 -9.50 10.71 -25.33
CA GLY A 142 -8.18 11.32 -25.32
C GLY A 142 -7.49 11.28 -23.95
N CYS A 143 -7.92 10.37 -23.08
CA CYS A 143 -7.28 10.05 -21.81
C CYS A 143 -7.22 8.52 -21.61
N ASP A 144 -6.41 8.10 -20.65
CA ASP A 144 -6.26 6.70 -20.23
C ASP A 144 -7.00 6.43 -18.91
N GLN A 145 -6.84 5.20 -18.41
CA GLN A 145 -7.51 4.73 -17.20
C GLN A 145 -7.06 5.47 -15.94
N ASP A 146 -5.90 6.13 -15.92
CA ASP A 146 -5.47 6.93 -14.76
C ASP A 146 -6.31 8.20 -14.59
N ARG A 147 -7.25 8.46 -15.52
CA ARG A 147 -8.28 9.50 -15.39
C ARG A 147 -9.66 8.93 -15.08
N ASN A 148 -9.82 7.61 -15.05
CA ASN A 148 -11.10 6.93 -14.82
C ASN A 148 -11.41 6.88 -13.32
N THR A 149 -12.11 7.90 -12.83
CA THR A 149 -12.44 8.04 -11.41
C THR A 149 -13.25 6.87 -10.85
N THR A 150 -14.05 6.21 -11.69
CA THR A 150 -14.88 5.06 -11.27
C THR A 150 -14.03 3.90 -10.75
N LEU A 151 -12.78 3.76 -11.18
CA LEU A 151 -11.89 2.69 -10.69
C LEU A 151 -11.53 2.85 -9.20
N HIS A 152 -11.58 4.06 -8.65
CA HIS A 152 -11.43 4.24 -7.20
C HIS A 152 -12.61 3.67 -6.41
N ALA A 153 -13.80 3.54 -7.02
CA ALA A 153 -14.92 2.84 -6.41
C ALA A 153 -14.58 1.37 -6.12
N ALA A 154 -13.87 0.70 -7.04
CA ALA A 154 -13.38 -0.65 -6.80
C ALA A 154 -12.41 -0.71 -5.61
N GLU A 155 -11.49 0.25 -5.48
CA GLU A 155 -10.58 0.29 -4.33
C GLU A 155 -11.31 0.42 -2.99
N ALA A 156 -12.30 1.30 -2.90
CA ALA A 156 -13.10 1.47 -1.68
C ALA A 156 -13.96 0.24 -1.38
N LEU A 157 -14.57 -0.38 -2.40
CA LEU A 157 -15.35 -1.62 -2.25
C LEU A 157 -14.47 -2.80 -1.81
N ALA A 158 -13.24 -2.89 -2.35
CA ALA A 158 -12.22 -3.86 -1.93
C ALA A 158 -11.67 -3.59 -0.53
N LYS A 159 -11.99 -2.42 0.06
CA LYS A 159 -11.44 -1.94 1.34
C LYS A 159 -9.92 -1.93 1.33
N ALA A 160 -9.34 -1.44 0.24
CA ALA A 160 -7.89 -1.39 0.09
C ALA A 160 -7.24 -0.68 1.30
N PRO A 161 -6.26 -1.31 1.95
CA PRO A 161 -5.77 -0.89 3.27
C PRO A 161 -4.95 0.39 3.25
N TYR A 162 -4.62 0.87 2.06
CA TYR A 162 -3.81 2.06 1.87
C TYR A 162 -4.63 3.36 1.72
N LEU A 163 -5.96 3.25 1.63
CA LEU A 163 -6.86 4.40 1.53
C LEU A 163 -6.94 5.16 2.86
N THR A 164 -7.21 6.46 2.79
CA THR A 164 -7.17 7.34 3.97
C THR A 164 -8.44 8.15 4.10
N ASP A 165 -8.87 8.42 5.34
CA ASP A 165 -10.02 9.29 5.59
C ASP A 165 -9.57 10.76 5.58
N ILE A 166 -10.40 11.64 5.02
CA ILE A 166 -10.18 13.09 5.00
C ILE A 166 -11.46 13.83 5.42
N GLU A 167 -11.35 15.13 5.61
CA GLU A 167 -12.52 16.02 5.71
C GLU A 167 -12.68 16.83 4.42
N GLY A 168 -13.94 17.09 4.03
CA GLY A 168 -14.26 17.98 2.93
C GLY A 168 -15.30 19.01 3.34
N VAL A 169 -15.24 20.19 2.71
CA VAL A 169 -16.15 21.31 3.01
C VAL A 169 -16.91 21.72 1.75
N TYR A 170 -18.23 21.83 1.85
CA TYR A 170 -19.08 22.35 0.77
C TYR A 170 -20.03 23.45 1.29
N ILE A 171 -20.60 24.23 0.36
CA ILE A 171 -21.64 25.22 0.63
C ILE A 171 -22.99 24.60 0.28
N ASP A 172 -23.89 24.50 1.27
CA ASP A 172 -25.24 23.99 1.08
C ASP A 172 -26.13 24.97 0.28
N ASP A 173 -27.34 24.53 -0.06
CA ASP A 173 -28.28 25.35 -0.84
C ASP A 173 -28.76 26.61 -0.10
N ASN A 174 -28.65 26.63 1.24
CA ASN A 174 -28.96 27.79 2.07
C ASN A 174 -27.76 28.75 2.20
N GLY A 175 -26.59 28.41 1.65
CA GLY A 175 -25.38 29.22 1.70
C GLY A 175 -24.48 28.95 2.91
N ASN A 176 -24.73 27.90 3.70
CA ASN A 176 -23.92 27.56 4.86
C ASN A 176 -22.76 26.63 4.47
N ALA A 177 -21.59 26.84 5.08
CA ALA A 177 -20.49 25.90 4.98
C ALA A 177 -20.75 24.66 5.85
N VAL A 178 -20.62 23.47 5.25
CA VAL A 178 -20.81 22.17 5.90
C VAL A 178 -19.53 21.35 5.72
N THR A 179 -18.98 20.87 6.82
CA THR A 179 -17.84 19.94 6.84
C THR A 179 -18.35 18.52 7.02
N ILE A 180 -17.88 17.59 6.19
CA ILE A 180 -18.21 16.17 6.26
C ILE A 180 -16.94 15.31 6.26
N PRO A 181 -16.95 14.15 6.96
CA PRO A 181 -15.92 13.13 6.77
C PRO A 181 -16.10 12.46 5.41
N ILE A 182 -14.98 12.12 4.77
CA ILE A 182 -14.93 11.37 3.52
C ILE A 182 -13.99 10.19 3.72
N ALA A 183 -14.56 9.00 3.77
CA ALA A 183 -13.81 7.79 4.00
C ALA A 183 -13.13 7.30 2.73
N ALA A 184 -12.06 6.53 2.95
CA ALA A 184 -11.41 5.71 1.92
C ALA A 184 -10.93 6.49 0.70
N MET A 185 -10.39 7.70 0.88
CA MET A 185 -9.82 8.53 -0.18
C MET A 185 -8.56 7.90 -0.77
N ALA A 186 -8.47 7.89 -2.11
CA ALA A 186 -7.34 7.36 -2.85
C ALA A 186 -6.12 8.29 -2.79
N GLY A 187 -4.94 7.68 -2.82
CA GLY A 187 -3.66 8.37 -2.90
C GLY A 187 -3.36 8.90 -4.32
N PRO A 188 -2.23 9.60 -4.49
CA PRO A 188 -1.95 10.37 -5.70
C PRO A 188 -1.62 9.55 -6.95
N HIS A 189 -1.10 8.31 -6.80
CA HIS A 189 -0.62 7.51 -7.93
C HIS A 189 -1.26 6.12 -8.00
N ARG A 190 -1.67 5.71 -9.20
CA ARG A 190 -2.22 4.39 -9.55
C ARG A 190 -1.66 3.95 -10.89
N ASN A 191 -1.66 2.64 -11.10
CA ASN A 191 -1.44 2.01 -12.41
C ASN A 191 -2.77 1.48 -12.95
N PHE A 192 -3.77 2.34 -13.12
CA PHE A 192 -5.03 1.90 -13.72
C PHE A 192 -4.85 1.57 -15.20
N ILE A 193 -3.83 2.12 -15.85
CA ILE A 193 -3.38 1.70 -17.18
C ILE A 193 -3.11 0.18 -17.23
N GLY A 194 -2.64 -0.43 -16.13
CA GLY A 194 -2.44 -1.88 -16.04
C GLY A 194 -3.70 -2.71 -16.35
N LEU A 195 -4.89 -2.18 -16.02
CA LEU A 195 -6.18 -2.84 -16.23
C LEU A 195 -6.67 -2.78 -17.68
N ASP A 196 -6.09 -1.94 -18.55
CA ASP A 196 -6.50 -1.84 -19.96
C ASP A 196 -6.42 -3.20 -20.66
N SER A 197 -5.38 -3.98 -20.37
CA SER A 197 -5.19 -5.30 -20.98
C SER A 197 -6.29 -6.28 -20.58
N LEU A 198 -6.68 -6.27 -19.31
CA LEU A 198 -7.74 -7.09 -18.74
C LEU A 198 -9.10 -6.76 -19.35
N PHE A 199 -9.46 -5.47 -19.41
CA PHE A 199 -10.75 -5.05 -19.97
C PHE A 199 -10.90 -5.37 -21.46
N ARG A 200 -9.81 -5.33 -22.24
CA ARG A 200 -9.84 -5.76 -23.66
C ARG A 200 -9.97 -7.27 -23.79
N ALA A 201 -9.25 -8.04 -22.97
CA ALA A 201 -9.28 -9.49 -23.02
C ALA A 201 -10.69 -10.05 -22.73
N LEU A 202 -11.47 -9.33 -21.93
CA LEU A 202 -12.86 -9.67 -21.57
C LEU A 202 -13.92 -9.01 -22.46
N ASP A 203 -13.52 -8.30 -23.53
CA ASP A 203 -14.42 -7.55 -24.43
C ASP A 203 -15.31 -6.51 -23.72
N ILE A 204 -14.88 -6.02 -22.56
CA ILE A 204 -15.55 -4.96 -21.78
C ILE A 204 -15.29 -3.59 -22.42
N MET A 205 -14.13 -3.43 -23.05
CA MET A 205 -13.66 -2.16 -23.60
C MET A 205 -13.48 -2.21 -25.12
N LYS A 206 -14.09 -1.23 -25.81
CA LYS A 206 -13.83 -0.92 -27.20
C LYS A 206 -12.92 0.29 -27.34
N MET A 207 -12.03 0.24 -28.31
CA MET A 207 -11.10 1.33 -28.61
C MET A 207 -11.29 1.84 -30.04
N GLY A 208 -11.14 3.14 -30.23
CA GLY A 208 -11.26 3.78 -31.53
C GLY A 208 -10.65 5.18 -31.52
N ARG A 209 -10.59 5.82 -32.68
CA ARG A 209 -10.07 7.19 -32.80
C ARG A 209 -11.16 8.16 -33.20
N ILE A 210 -11.19 9.32 -32.55
CA ILE A 210 -12.03 10.47 -32.91
C ILE A 210 -11.10 11.67 -33.05
N GLY A 211 -10.95 12.20 -34.27
CA GLY A 211 -9.88 13.15 -34.57
C GLY A 211 -8.51 12.57 -34.20
N GLY A 212 -7.71 13.31 -33.42
CA GLY A 212 -6.45 12.84 -32.87
C GLY A 212 -6.57 11.90 -31.65
N ALA A 213 -7.73 11.86 -31.01
CA ALA A 213 -7.87 11.25 -29.70
C ALA A 213 -7.96 9.73 -29.80
N MET A 214 -7.22 9.02 -28.95
CA MET A 214 -7.51 7.61 -28.66
C MET A 214 -8.65 7.56 -27.65
N CYS A 215 -9.73 6.88 -28.01
CA CYS A 215 -10.95 6.78 -27.22
C CYS A 215 -11.17 5.35 -26.73
N ARG A 216 -11.72 5.22 -25.52
CA ARG A 216 -12.14 3.96 -24.91
C ARG A 216 -13.59 4.08 -24.48
N LEU A 217 -14.45 3.14 -24.88
CA LEU A 217 -15.81 3.03 -24.40
C LEU A 217 -15.98 1.69 -23.68
N MET A 218 -16.50 1.73 -22.46
CA MET A 218 -16.62 0.56 -21.58
C MET A 218 -18.01 0.45 -20.97
N ASP A 219 -18.48 -0.77 -20.78
CA ASP A 219 -19.58 -1.03 -19.84
C ASP A 219 -19.10 -0.72 -18.42
N ALA A 220 -19.75 0.23 -17.74
CA ALA A 220 -19.27 0.72 -16.46
C ALA A 220 -19.45 -0.31 -15.33
N GLY A 221 -20.49 -1.14 -15.40
CA GLY A 221 -20.78 -2.17 -14.40
C GLY A 221 -19.77 -3.32 -14.48
N GLN A 222 -19.57 -3.88 -15.69
CA GLN A 222 -18.61 -4.95 -15.92
C GLN A 222 -17.18 -4.51 -15.62
N MET A 223 -16.82 -3.28 -16.00
CA MET A 223 -15.50 -2.70 -15.68
C MET A 223 -15.30 -2.59 -14.16
N LEU A 224 -16.30 -2.06 -13.43
CA LEU A 224 -16.22 -1.91 -11.97
C LEU A 224 -16.08 -3.27 -11.28
N ASP A 225 -16.89 -4.25 -11.67
CA ASP A 225 -16.86 -5.59 -11.07
C ASP A 225 -15.55 -6.33 -11.38
N THR A 226 -15.06 -6.24 -12.61
CA THR A 226 -13.77 -6.81 -13.00
C THR A 226 -12.60 -6.17 -12.23
N ALA A 227 -12.62 -4.85 -12.06
CA ALA A 227 -11.59 -4.14 -11.31
C ALA A 227 -11.65 -4.50 -9.81
N LEU A 228 -12.85 -4.64 -9.24
CA LEU A 228 -13.06 -5.08 -7.87
C LEU A 228 -12.50 -6.50 -7.66
N ASP A 229 -12.83 -7.44 -8.54
CA ASP A 229 -12.33 -8.82 -8.48
C ASP A 229 -10.80 -8.87 -8.53
N ALA A 230 -10.18 -8.06 -9.39
CA ALA A 230 -8.73 -7.95 -9.48
C ALA A 230 -8.11 -7.47 -8.16
N MET A 231 -8.70 -6.43 -7.52
CA MET A 231 -8.19 -5.87 -6.26
C MET A 231 -8.49 -6.73 -5.03
N VAL A 232 -9.57 -7.52 -5.06
CA VAL A 232 -9.85 -8.52 -4.02
C VAL A 232 -8.85 -9.66 -4.09
N SER A 233 -8.48 -10.09 -5.31
CA SER A 233 -7.48 -11.14 -5.52
C SER A 233 -6.06 -10.67 -5.20
N ASP A 234 -5.69 -9.47 -5.64
CA ASP A 234 -4.41 -8.83 -5.35
C ASP A 234 -4.68 -7.38 -4.91
N PRO A 235 -4.58 -7.06 -3.61
CA PRO A 235 -4.76 -5.70 -3.10
C PRO A 235 -3.82 -4.67 -3.72
N ALA A 236 -2.76 -5.09 -4.40
CA ALA A 236 -1.82 -4.23 -5.09
C ALA A 236 -2.01 -4.20 -6.62
N ALA A 237 -3.07 -4.79 -7.17
CA ALA A 237 -3.31 -4.91 -8.62
C ALA A 237 -3.30 -3.57 -9.38
N VAL A 238 -3.54 -2.46 -8.69
CA VAL A 238 -3.54 -1.10 -9.25
C VAL A 238 -2.41 -0.21 -8.75
N LEU A 239 -1.40 -0.79 -8.09
CA LEU A 239 -0.15 -0.13 -7.75
C LEU A 239 0.88 -0.45 -8.84
N CYS A 240 1.79 0.48 -9.12
CA CYS A 240 2.88 0.20 -10.06
C CYS A 240 3.99 -0.61 -9.38
N ASP A 241 4.76 -1.34 -10.19
CA ASP A 241 5.91 -2.12 -9.74
C ASP A 241 7.23 -1.34 -9.82
N ASN A 242 7.17 -0.03 -10.12
CA ASN A 242 8.37 0.79 -10.18
C ASN A 242 8.94 0.98 -8.76
N PRO A 243 10.13 0.44 -8.45
CA PRO A 243 10.72 0.56 -7.11
C PRO A 243 11.10 2.00 -6.73
N ALA A 244 11.15 2.92 -7.71
CA ALA A 244 11.37 4.35 -7.48
C ALA A 244 10.07 5.12 -7.21
N CYS A 245 8.90 4.48 -7.28
CA CYS A 245 7.63 5.12 -6.95
C CYS A 245 7.37 5.06 -5.44
N ALA A 246 7.79 6.11 -4.73
CA ALA A 246 7.64 6.19 -3.27
C ALA A 246 6.19 5.94 -2.82
N ASP A 247 5.20 6.50 -3.53
CA ASP A 247 3.79 6.32 -3.19
C ASP A 247 3.34 4.85 -3.29
N CYS A 248 3.68 4.14 -4.36
CA CYS A 248 3.28 2.74 -4.52
C CYS A 248 4.06 1.81 -3.56
N VAL A 249 5.33 2.10 -3.28
CA VAL A 249 6.12 1.39 -2.27
C VAL A 249 5.46 1.49 -0.90
N MET A 250 5.10 2.70 -0.47
CA MET A 250 4.45 2.90 0.83
C MET A 250 3.07 2.26 0.91
N GLN A 251 2.30 2.28 -0.19
CA GLN A 251 0.99 1.64 -0.24
C GLN A 251 1.09 0.10 -0.20
N ARG A 252 2.08 -0.50 -0.88
CA ARG A 252 2.42 -1.92 -0.73
C ARG A 252 2.84 -2.26 0.70
N GLY A 253 3.59 -1.36 1.33
CA GLY A 253 3.92 -1.43 2.75
C GLY A 253 2.70 -1.51 3.66
N LYS A 254 1.67 -0.69 3.42
CA LYS A 254 0.40 -0.76 4.17
C LYS A 254 -0.33 -2.09 3.97
N ILE A 255 -0.32 -2.65 2.75
CA ILE A 255 -0.87 -3.99 2.49
C ILE A 255 -0.12 -5.03 3.34
N LYS A 256 1.21 -5.06 3.25
CA LYS A 256 2.08 -5.95 4.03
C LYS A 256 1.86 -5.82 5.54
N ALA A 257 1.70 -4.59 6.05
CA ALA A 257 1.40 -4.35 7.46
C ALA A 257 0.06 -4.97 7.91
N THR A 258 -0.97 -4.95 7.05
CA THR A 258 -2.25 -5.65 7.37
C THR A 258 -2.13 -7.17 7.37
N TRP A 259 -1.18 -7.73 6.62
CA TRP A 259 -0.87 -9.15 6.69
C TRP A 259 -0.13 -9.49 7.98
N LEU A 260 0.90 -8.72 8.34
CA LEU A 260 1.62 -8.89 9.62
C LEU A 260 0.71 -8.72 10.84
N ALA A 261 -0.29 -7.84 10.77
CA ALA A 261 -1.26 -7.66 11.86
C ALA A 261 -2.12 -8.92 12.14
N LYS A 262 -2.15 -9.90 11.23
CA LYS A 262 -2.82 -11.20 11.41
C LYS A 262 -1.89 -12.26 12.01
N GLU A 263 -0.59 -12.01 12.03
CA GLU A 263 0.40 -12.89 12.64
C GLU A 263 0.51 -12.63 14.14
N ASN A 264 0.91 -13.64 14.91
CA ASN A 264 1.08 -13.50 16.37
C ASN A 264 2.42 -12.84 16.73
N PHE A 265 3.41 -12.91 15.85
CA PHE A 265 4.76 -12.40 16.09
C PHE A 265 4.90 -10.94 15.63
N ILE A 266 5.93 -10.27 16.14
CA ILE A 266 6.35 -8.96 15.65
C ILE A 266 7.51 -9.17 14.68
N LEU A 267 7.38 -8.70 13.44
CA LEU A 267 8.50 -8.60 12.52
C LEU A 267 9.24 -7.28 12.79
N ALA A 268 10.54 -7.37 13.04
CA ALA A 268 11.41 -6.23 13.25
C ALA A 268 12.57 -6.21 12.25
N ALA A 269 13.21 -5.04 12.12
CA ALA A 269 14.44 -4.86 11.36
C ALA A 269 15.56 -4.37 12.28
N VAL A 270 16.82 -4.49 11.86
CA VAL A 270 17.94 -3.83 12.55
C VAL A 270 18.20 -2.50 11.86
N ALA A 271 18.05 -1.37 12.57
CA ALA A 271 18.13 -0.04 11.97
C ALA A 271 19.49 0.22 11.32
N GLY A 272 20.58 0.02 12.07
CA GLY A 272 21.95 0.22 11.57
C GLY A 272 22.39 -0.76 10.46
N ASP A 273 21.68 -1.86 10.25
CA ASP A 273 21.95 -2.74 9.09
C ASP A 273 21.43 -2.10 7.78
N ILE A 274 20.53 -1.11 7.83
CA ILE A 274 19.87 -0.52 6.65
C ILE A 274 20.57 0.75 6.19
N SER A 275 20.66 1.74 7.08
CA SER A 275 21.25 3.07 6.82
C SER A 275 21.52 3.79 8.15
N ASP A 276 22.40 4.78 8.13
CA ASP A 276 22.59 5.73 9.24
C ASP A 276 21.60 6.92 9.16
N ASP A 277 20.84 7.03 8.06
CA ASP A 277 19.79 8.03 7.88
C ASP A 277 18.40 7.49 8.26
N ALA A 278 17.74 8.19 9.16
CA ALA A 278 16.43 7.76 9.66
C ALA A 278 15.29 7.87 8.65
N ASP A 279 15.34 8.77 7.67
CA ASP A 279 14.31 8.82 6.62
C ASP A 279 14.47 7.64 5.66
N GLU A 280 15.70 7.25 5.34
CA GLU A 280 15.99 6.04 4.56
C GLU A 280 15.56 4.76 5.29
N ILE A 281 15.84 4.66 6.59
CA ILE A 281 15.36 3.54 7.42
C ILE A 281 13.83 3.49 7.39
N LEU A 282 13.16 4.61 7.71
CA LEU A 282 11.70 4.70 7.77
C LEU A 282 11.06 4.29 6.44
N HIS A 283 11.53 4.89 5.34
CA HIS A 283 11.01 4.59 4.01
C HIS A 283 11.17 3.09 3.67
N THR A 284 12.33 2.52 3.99
CA THR A 284 12.65 1.13 3.68
C THR A 284 11.80 0.16 4.49
N ILE A 285 11.74 0.30 5.82
CA ILE A 285 10.99 -0.65 6.67
C ILE A 285 9.48 -0.50 6.47
N GLN A 286 8.97 0.73 6.31
CA GLN A 286 7.54 0.94 6.12
C GLN A 286 7.08 0.49 4.74
N GLY A 287 7.93 0.57 3.70
CA GLY A 287 7.67 -0.05 2.39
C GLY A 287 7.54 -1.58 2.45
N GLU A 288 8.14 -2.19 3.46
CA GLU A 288 8.03 -3.62 3.78
C GLU A 288 6.94 -3.92 4.83
N GLY A 289 6.16 -2.92 5.26
CA GLY A 289 5.12 -3.08 6.29
C GLY A 289 5.64 -3.30 7.71
N ILE A 290 6.95 -3.15 7.92
CA ILE A 290 7.61 -3.32 9.21
C ILE A 290 7.47 -2.03 10.02
N SER A 291 7.04 -2.16 11.28
CA SER A 291 6.85 -1.06 12.22
C SER A 291 7.63 -1.26 13.54
N ALA A 292 8.68 -2.08 13.52
CA ALA A 292 9.51 -2.37 14.68
C ALA A 292 10.99 -2.47 14.32
N VAL A 293 11.86 -2.01 15.21
CA VAL A 293 13.32 -2.07 15.02
C VAL A 293 14.09 -2.49 16.27
N GLU A 294 15.21 -3.15 16.05
CA GLU A 294 16.35 -3.22 16.96
C GLU A 294 17.34 -2.10 16.64
N ILE A 295 17.98 -1.57 17.68
CA ILE A 295 18.78 -0.34 17.58
C ILE A 295 19.89 -0.33 18.64
N THR A 296 21.02 0.31 18.36
CA THR A 296 22.10 0.51 19.36
C THR A 296 21.87 1.75 20.24
N PRO A 297 22.51 1.89 21.42
CA PRO A 297 22.43 3.12 22.20
C PRO A 297 22.85 4.38 21.44
N ALA A 298 23.84 4.24 20.53
CA ALA A 298 24.32 5.34 19.70
C ALA A 298 23.24 5.79 18.69
N GLU A 299 22.66 4.85 17.97
CA GLU A 299 21.55 5.09 17.03
C GLU A 299 20.32 5.66 17.76
N TYR A 300 20.01 5.18 18.98
CA TYR A 300 18.90 5.71 19.78
C TYR A 300 19.07 7.19 20.08
N ARG A 301 20.28 7.60 20.49
CA ARG A 301 20.63 9.01 20.73
C ARG A 301 20.50 9.85 19.47
N TRP A 302 20.90 9.31 18.31
CA TRP A 302 20.90 10.05 17.05
C TRP A 302 19.49 10.20 16.46
N PHE A 303 18.73 9.10 16.36
CA PHE A 303 17.47 9.08 15.64
C PHE A 303 16.34 8.24 16.27
N GLY A 304 16.55 7.60 17.42
CA GLY A 304 15.52 6.76 18.07
C GLY A 304 14.19 7.47 18.29
N ARG A 305 14.20 8.73 18.73
CA ARG A 305 12.97 9.54 18.90
C ARG A 305 12.24 9.80 17.59
N LYS A 306 12.96 10.00 16.47
CA LYS A 306 12.37 10.22 15.15
C LYS A 306 11.62 8.98 14.66
N LEU A 307 12.19 7.80 14.87
CA LEU A 307 11.55 6.52 14.57
C LEU A 307 10.26 6.34 15.39
N MET A 308 10.33 6.55 16.71
CA MET A 308 9.18 6.41 17.60
C MET A 308 8.05 7.39 17.27
N ASN A 309 8.37 8.65 16.98
CA ASN A 309 7.37 9.64 16.56
C ASN A 309 6.69 9.29 15.23
N SER A 310 7.31 8.43 14.42
CA SER A 310 6.77 7.92 13.16
C SER A 310 5.98 6.61 13.33
N GLY A 311 5.72 6.19 14.58
CA GLY A 311 4.96 4.97 14.90
C GLY A 311 5.79 3.69 14.90
N VAL A 312 7.12 3.78 14.76
CA VAL A 312 8.02 2.60 14.81
C VAL A 312 8.34 2.27 16.27
N LYS A 313 8.14 1.01 16.65
CA LYS A 313 8.47 0.51 17.99
C LYS A 313 9.93 0.11 18.05
N ILE A 314 10.62 0.49 19.12
CA ILE A 314 11.89 -0.15 19.47
C ILE A 314 11.54 -1.45 20.19
N VAL A 315 12.10 -2.57 19.75
CA VAL A 315 11.83 -3.90 20.33
C VAL A 315 13.05 -4.58 20.93
N GLY A 316 14.22 -3.97 20.81
CA GLY A 316 15.45 -4.44 21.44
C GLY A 316 16.56 -3.40 21.34
N ILE A 317 17.38 -3.30 22.39
CA ILE A 317 18.64 -2.58 22.36
C ILE A 317 19.76 -3.58 22.07
N ARG A 318 20.62 -3.28 21.10
CA ARG A 318 21.78 -4.12 20.78
C ARG A 318 23.04 -3.50 21.37
N SER A 319 23.80 -4.26 22.15
CA SER A 319 25.13 -3.86 22.63
C SER A 319 25.96 -5.09 23.05
N PHE A 320 26.96 -4.89 23.90
CA PHE A 320 27.87 -5.90 24.43
C PHE A 320 27.54 -6.27 25.89
N SER A 321 28.09 -7.41 26.35
CA SER A 321 27.81 -7.98 27.68
C SER A 321 28.36 -7.16 28.85
N ASP A 322 29.22 -6.17 28.59
CA ASP A 322 29.82 -5.25 29.57
C ASP A 322 29.21 -3.83 29.54
N ASP A 323 28.23 -3.56 28.67
CA ASP A 323 27.62 -2.25 28.50
C ASP A 323 26.45 -2.01 29.47
N THR A 324 26.77 -1.46 30.64
CA THR A 324 25.76 -1.13 31.66
C THR A 324 24.84 0.01 31.24
N GLU A 325 25.32 0.97 30.44
CA GLU A 325 24.49 2.08 29.95
C GLU A 325 23.41 1.58 28.98
N ALA A 326 23.76 0.62 28.12
CA ALA A 326 22.78 -0.05 27.25
C ALA A 326 21.72 -0.82 28.05
N ALA A 327 22.12 -1.47 29.16
CA ALA A 327 21.17 -2.15 30.04
C ALA A 327 20.22 -1.16 30.73
N GLU A 328 20.71 0.01 31.15
CA GLU A 328 19.86 1.07 31.71
C GLU A 328 18.86 1.59 30.66
N LEU A 329 19.31 1.85 29.44
CA LEU A 329 18.46 2.29 28.33
C LEU A 329 17.40 1.23 27.97
N ALA A 330 17.79 -0.04 27.88
CA ALA A 330 16.87 -1.14 27.61
C ALA A 330 15.78 -1.25 28.69
N ALA A 331 16.16 -1.09 29.97
CA ALA A 331 15.23 -1.06 31.09
C ALA A 331 14.30 0.15 31.05
N GLU A 332 14.79 1.34 30.68
CA GLU A 332 13.98 2.55 30.52
C GLU A 332 12.91 2.38 29.44
N LEU A 333 13.28 1.75 28.32
CA LEU A 333 12.40 1.49 27.19
C LEU A 333 11.52 0.25 27.37
N CYS A 334 11.70 -0.52 28.44
CA CYS A 334 11.03 -1.80 28.69
C CYS A 334 11.20 -2.81 27.53
N VAL A 335 12.41 -2.90 26.97
CA VAL A 335 12.78 -3.83 25.90
C VAL A 335 13.98 -4.67 26.31
N PRO A 336 14.21 -5.85 25.69
CA PRO A 336 15.39 -6.64 25.99
C PRO A 336 16.67 -5.93 25.51
N LEU A 337 17.75 -6.10 26.29
CA LEU A 337 19.12 -5.91 25.83
C LEU A 337 19.59 -7.20 25.16
N ILE A 338 19.94 -7.14 23.87
CA ILE A 338 20.43 -8.27 23.09
C ILE A 338 21.95 -8.16 22.97
N VAL A 339 22.67 -9.15 23.49
CA VAL A 339 24.14 -9.19 23.51
C VAL A 339 24.66 -10.46 22.81
N PRO A 340 25.63 -10.37 21.89
CA PRO A 340 26.30 -11.56 21.35
C PRO A 340 27.11 -12.26 22.44
N ALA A 341 27.17 -13.59 22.40
CA ALA A 341 28.14 -14.35 23.20
C ALA A 341 28.68 -15.53 22.40
N ALA A 342 29.99 -15.55 22.18
CA ALA A 342 30.76 -16.62 21.55
C ALA A 342 31.58 -17.43 22.57
N SER A 343 31.75 -16.89 23.78
CA SER A 343 32.60 -17.45 24.83
C SER A 343 31.89 -17.55 26.17
N LYS A 344 32.44 -18.37 27.09
CA LYS A 344 31.89 -18.51 28.44
C LYS A 344 31.96 -17.20 29.21
N ASP A 345 33.02 -16.42 29.02
CA ASP A 345 33.21 -15.14 29.71
C ASP A 345 32.13 -14.13 29.30
N GLU A 346 31.83 -14.01 28.01
CA GLU A 346 30.73 -13.15 27.52
C GLU A 346 29.36 -13.62 28.02
N PHE A 347 29.12 -14.95 28.05
CA PHE A 347 27.89 -15.51 28.61
C PHE A 347 27.74 -15.19 30.11
N ASP A 348 28.81 -15.39 30.88
CA ASP A 348 28.80 -15.16 32.33
C ASP A 348 28.67 -13.67 32.65
N GLN A 349 29.29 -12.79 31.84
CA GLN A 349 29.08 -11.34 31.89
C GLN A 349 27.63 -10.96 31.60
N ALA A 350 27.03 -11.49 30.53
CA ALA A 350 25.62 -11.25 30.19
C ALA A 350 24.69 -11.73 31.32
N ALA A 351 24.97 -12.89 31.93
CA ALA A 351 24.24 -13.40 33.07
C ALA A 351 24.40 -12.52 34.33
N GLN A 352 25.59 -11.95 34.54
CA GLN A 352 25.82 -11.00 35.62
C GLN A 352 25.07 -9.67 35.37
N LEU A 353 25.10 -9.17 34.14
CA LEU A 353 24.37 -7.96 33.73
C LEU A 353 22.87 -8.13 33.90
N ALA A 354 22.33 -9.30 33.55
CA ALA A 354 20.92 -9.64 33.76
C ALA A 354 20.51 -9.65 35.25
N ARG A 355 21.41 -10.08 36.15
CA ARG A 355 21.16 -10.07 37.60
C ARG A 355 21.28 -8.68 38.22
N ASN A 356 22.16 -7.85 37.68
CA ASN A 356 22.50 -6.55 38.27
C ASN A 356 21.67 -5.39 37.69
N SER A 357 21.07 -5.57 36.52
CA SER A 357 20.23 -4.58 35.87
C SER A 357 18.74 -4.91 36.00
N LYS A 358 17.88 -3.95 35.63
CA LYS A 358 16.44 -4.15 35.51
C LYS A 358 16.02 -4.61 34.11
N ALA A 359 16.96 -4.67 33.16
CA ALA A 359 16.67 -5.07 31.80
C ALA A 359 16.54 -6.59 31.70
N GLU A 360 15.64 -7.03 30.85
CA GLU A 360 15.71 -8.41 30.35
C GLU A 360 16.92 -8.50 29.41
N VAL A 361 17.80 -9.48 29.62
CA VAL A 361 18.97 -9.69 28.75
C VAL A 361 18.73 -10.94 27.91
N PHE A 362 18.95 -10.81 26.60
CA PHE A 362 18.96 -11.91 25.65
C PHE A 362 20.38 -12.13 25.13
N ILE A 363 20.79 -13.40 25.12
CA ILE A 363 22.05 -13.82 24.50
C ILE A 363 21.75 -14.16 23.05
N MET A 364 22.41 -13.49 22.11
CA MET A 364 22.44 -13.91 20.71
C MET A 364 23.59 -14.91 20.52
N ASN A 365 23.29 -16.10 20.00
CA ASN A 365 24.35 -17.04 19.68
C ASN A 365 25.21 -16.50 18.53
N ASP A 366 26.53 -16.54 18.71
CA ASP A 366 27.51 -15.96 17.81
C ASP A 366 28.72 -16.92 17.69
N GLY A 367 28.75 -17.69 16.61
CA GLY A 367 29.88 -18.58 16.27
C GLY A 367 30.12 -19.85 17.11
N ALA A 368 29.58 -19.98 18.33
CA ALA A 368 29.77 -21.20 19.13
C ALA A 368 28.74 -22.31 18.78
N PRO A 369 29.07 -23.61 18.97
CA PRO A 369 28.15 -24.71 18.68
C PRO A 369 27.03 -24.82 19.72
N SER A 370 25.93 -25.48 19.37
CA SER A 370 24.75 -25.65 20.23
C SER A 370 25.03 -26.40 21.53
N SER A 371 26.01 -27.32 21.52
CA SER A 371 26.45 -28.05 22.70
C SER A 371 27.02 -27.12 23.78
N PHE A 372 27.76 -26.09 23.37
CA PHE A 372 28.32 -25.08 24.26
C PHE A 372 27.22 -24.32 24.99
N TYR A 373 26.23 -23.79 24.27
CA TYR A 373 25.11 -23.11 24.90
C TYR A 373 24.28 -24.06 25.76
N ALA A 374 24.02 -25.29 25.31
CA ALA A 374 23.22 -26.25 26.06
C ALA A 374 23.84 -26.61 27.41
N GLU A 375 25.17 -26.70 27.48
CA GLU A 375 25.91 -26.87 28.73
C GLU A 375 25.71 -25.66 29.65
N LEU A 376 25.96 -24.45 29.15
CA LEU A 376 25.84 -23.21 29.94
C LEU A 376 24.42 -22.99 30.45
N TYR A 377 23.41 -23.22 29.62
CA TYR A 377 22.00 -23.14 30.03
C TYR A 377 21.60 -24.20 31.07
N THR A 378 22.30 -25.34 31.12
CA THR A 378 22.08 -26.37 32.13
C THR A 378 22.79 -26.03 33.44
N SER A 379 23.98 -25.43 33.38
CA SER A 379 24.80 -25.13 34.55
C SER A 379 24.50 -23.78 35.21
N THR A 380 23.85 -22.87 34.50
CA THR A 380 23.61 -21.49 34.98
C THR A 380 22.17 -21.34 35.44
N GLU A 381 21.98 -21.17 36.75
CA GLU A 381 20.69 -20.82 37.33
C GLU A 381 20.24 -19.43 36.86
N ASN A 382 18.96 -19.30 36.47
CA ASN A 382 18.38 -18.06 35.94
C ASN A 382 19.16 -17.47 34.75
N ALA A 383 19.63 -18.34 33.84
CA ALA A 383 20.32 -17.92 32.63
C ALA A 383 19.47 -16.95 31.76
N PRO A 384 20.09 -15.92 31.14
CA PRO A 384 19.42 -15.01 30.20
C PRO A 384 18.77 -15.76 29.04
N ARG A 385 17.65 -15.29 28.50
CA ARG A 385 16.98 -15.98 27.36
C ARG A 385 17.84 -15.92 26.09
N LEU A 386 17.55 -16.81 25.14
CA LEU A 386 18.26 -16.93 23.88
C LEU A 386 17.53 -16.15 22.76
N ALA A 387 18.27 -15.28 22.07
CA ALA A 387 17.95 -14.75 20.76
C ALA A 387 18.59 -15.64 19.69
N PHE A 388 17.79 -16.52 19.11
CA PHE A 388 18.26 -17.61 18.26
C PHE A 388 18.59 -17.09 16.85
N ASN A 389 19.86 -17.15 16.47
CA ASN A 389 20.34 -16.88 15.12
C ASN A 389 20.68 -18.20 14.40
N PRO A 390 19.86 -18.66 13.43
CA PRO A 390 20.07 -19.92 12.74
C PRO A 390 21.36 -19.96 11.92
N ALA A 391 21.71 -18.86 11.24
CA ALA A 391 22.93 -18.79 10.43
C ALA A 391 24.20 -19.04 11.24
N GLN A 392 24.25 -18.63 12.50
CA GLN A 392 25.42 -18.85 13.36
C GLN A 392 25.61 -20.32 13.74
N PHE A 393 24.52 -21.07 13.94
CA PHE A 393 24.60 -22.52 14.12
C PHE A 393 24.90 -23.27 12.82
N ALA A 394 24.36 -22.80 11.70
CA ALA A 394 24.72 -23.34 10.38
C ALA A 394 26.23 -23.16 10.13
N LYS A 395 26.80 -21.99 10.41
CA LYS A 395 28.25 -21.75 10.36
C LYS A 395 29.06 -22.69 11.26
N ALA A 396 28.48 -23.20 12.35
CA ALA A 396 29.10 -24.21 13.21
C ALA A 396 28.93 -25.66 12.70
N GLY A 397 28.36 -25.86 11.50
CA GLY A 397 28.13 -27.16 10.88
C GLY A 397 26.90 -27.91 11.41
N GLU A 398 26.00 -27.23 12.11
CA GLU A 398 24.83 -27.84 12.76
C GLU A 398 23.53 -27.58 12.00
N LYS A 399 22.48 -28.36 12.28
CA LYS A 399 21.14 -28.20 11.70
C LYS A 399 20.22 -27.42 12.65
N PRO A 400 19.99 -26.11 12.44
CA PRO A 400 19.40 -25.24 13.44
C PRO A 400 17.94 -25.58 13.80
N PHE A 401 17.13 -25.96 12.82
CA PHE A 401 15.78 -26.40 13.08
C PHE A 401 15.76 -27.81 13.68
N LEU A 402 16.25 -28.81 12.94
CA LEU A 402 15.98 -30.21 13.27
C LEU A 402 16.66 -30.65 14.57
N GLN A 403 17.94 -30.31 14.73
CA GLN A 403 18.76 -30.81 15.84
C GLN A 403 18.69 -29.89 17.05
N ILE A 404 18.63 -28.57 16.83
CA ILE A 404 18.77 -27.59 17.91
C ILE A 404 17.41 -27.10 18.40
N PHE A 405 16.57 -26.59 17.51
CA PHE A 405 15.28 -26.03 17.91
C PHE A 405 14.20 -27.09 18.14
N TYR A 406 14.08 -28.08 17.26
CA TYR A 406 13.01 -29.07 17.33
C TYR A 406 13.31 -30.20 18.33
N LYS A 407 14.48 -30.84 18.22
CA LYS A 407 14.90 -31.94 19.11
C LYS A 407 15.82 -31.52 20.25
N GLY A 408 16.39 -30.33 20.19
CA GLY A 408 17.44 -29.88 21.11
C GLY A 408 16.90 -29.27 22.41
N LYS A 409 17.83 -28.85 23.27
CA LYS A 409 17.54 -28.33 24.61
C LYS A 409 17.31 -26.82 24.64
N LEU A 410 17.79 -26.07 23.63
CA LEU A 410 17.81 -24.61 23.62
C LEU A 410 16.43 -23.96 23.41
N ARG A 411 15.47 -24.70 22.85
CA ARG A 411 14.14 -24.19 22.54
C ARG A 411 13.42 -23.57 23.75
N LYS A 412 13.57 -24.16 24.94
CA LYS A 412 12.90 -23.66 26.16
C LYS A 412 13.44 -22.31 26.62
N ASN A 413 14.66 -21.97 26.22
CA ASN A 413 15.32 -20.72 26.56
C ASN A 413 15.13 -19.67 25.45
N THR A 414 14.66 -20.07 24.27
CA THR A 414 14.53 -19.17 23.11
C THR A 414 13.31 -18.26 23.27
N SER A 415 13.50 -16.96 23.09
CA SER A 415 12.42 -15.96 23.15
C SER A 415 12.38 -15.01 21.97
N HIS A 416 13.44 -15.00 21.16
CA HIS A 416 13.62 -14.11 20.02
C HIS A 416 14.27 -14.90 18.87
N PHE A 417 13.93 -14.59 17.63
CA PHE A 417 14.51 -15.25 16.45
C PHE A 417 15.07 -14.24 15.47
N TYR A 418 16.25 -14.53 14.94
CA TYR A 418 16.75 -13.89 13.74
C TYR A 418 16.36 -14.73 12.51
N ILE A 419 16.15 -14.05 11.40
CA ILE A 419 15.77 -14.64 10.10
C ILE A 419 17.03 -14.84 9.21
N ASP A 420 18.22 -14.59 9.76
CA ASP A 420 19.51 -14.81 9.10
C ASP A 420 19.66 -16.25 8.59
N ASP A 421 20.09 -16.39 7.34
CA ASP A 421 20.42 -17.67 6.73
C ASP A 421 21.87 -17.67 6.24
N GLY A 422 22.45 -18.86 6.12
CA GLY A 422 23.82 -19.01 5.66
C GLY A 422 24.18 -20.48 5.47
N THR A 423 25.21 -20.75 4.68
CA THR A 423 25.68 -22.11 4.45
C THR A 423 26.65 -22.58 5.53
N PHE A 424 26.95 -23.89 5.57
CA PHE A 424 27.90 -24.47 6.52
C PHE A 424 29.31 -23.89 6.45
N ASP A 425 29.71 -23.27 5.33
CA ASP A 425 31.02 -22.62 5.19
C ASP A 425 31.08 -21.20 5.78
N GLY A 426 29.95 -20.71 6.31
CA GLY A 426 29.80 -19.37 6.87
C GLY A 426 29.42 -18.29 5.86
N THR A 427 29.19 -18.64 4.59
CA THR A 427 28.63 -17.71 3.59
C THR A 427 27.20 -17.36 3.95
N SER A 428 26.94 -16.08 4.20
CA SER A 428 25.59 -15.55 4.43
C SER A 428 24.74 -15.70 3.17
N THR A 429 23.44 -15.98 3.31
CA THR A 429 22.50 -16.11 2.18
C THR A 429 21.18 -15.39 2.48
N LEU A 430 20.34 -15.21 1.46
CA LEU A 430 18.97 -14.76 1.68
C LEU A 430 18.18 -15.78 2.52
N PRO A 431 17.17 -15.35 3.30
CA PRO A 431 16.29 -16.25 4.04
C PRO A 431 15.74 -17.39 3.18
N GLY A 432 15.97 -18.64 3.58
CA GLY A 432 15.48 -19.84 2.88
C GLY A 432 16.42 -20.41 1.81
N TYR A 433 17.58 -19.80 1.58
CA TYR A 433 18.56 -20.24 0.58
C TYR A 433 19.80 -20.93 1.18
N GLY A 434 19.91 -21.00 2.50
CA GLY A 434 21.07 -21.55 3.19
C GLY A 434 20.78 -22.84 3.97
N ASN A 435 21.65 -23.12 4.94
CA ASN A 435 21.55 -24.26 5.85
C ASN A 435 20.96 -23.88 7.21
N GLY A 436 20.42 -22.66 7.34
CA GLY A 436 19.78 -22.14 8.56
C GLY A 436 18.45 -22.81 8.91
N GLU A 437 17.82 -23.53 7.96
CA GLU A 437 16.48 -24.13 8.11
C GLU A 437 15.41 -23.07 8.50
N VAL A 438 15.57 -21.84 7.98
CA VAL A 438 14.74 -20.66 8.31
C VAL A 438 13.26 -20.90 7.98
N LYS A 439 12.98 -21.54 6.84
CA LYS A 439 11.61 -21.88 6.41
C LYS A 439 10.91 -22.77 7.45
N GLU A 440 11.56 -23.83 7.90
CA GLU A 440 11.02 -24.76 8.89
C GLU A 440 10.83 -24.10 10.26
N ILE A 441 11.74 -23.20 10.67
CA ILE A 441 11.62 -22.42 11.91
C ILE A 441 10.39 -21.51 11.85
N ILE A 442 10.26 -20.69 10.81
CA ILE A 442 9.12 -19.76 10.66
C ILE A 442 7.80 -20.53 10.63
N SER A 443 7.71 -21.60 9.82
CA SER A 443 6.53 -22.46 9.74
C SER A 443 6.12 -22.99 11.12
N MET A 444 7.08 -23.55 11.87
CA MET A 444 6.82 -24.10 13.20
C MET A 444 6.40 -23.03 14.23
N LEU A 445 6.98 -21.82 14.16
CA LEU A 445 6.64 -20.72 15.05
C LEU A 445 5.22 -20.19 14.77
N ARG A 446 4.84 -20.04 13.50
CA ARG A 446 3.48 -19.68 13.09
C ARG A 446 2.45 -20.72 13.56
N CYS A 447 2.70 -22.01 13.33
CA CYS A 447 1.82 -23.10 13.77
C CYS A 447 1.63 -23.18 15.31
N ARG A 448 2.50 -22.55 16.08
CA ARG A 448 2.48 -22.55 17.55
C ARG A 448 2.10 -21.20 18.15
N SER A 449 1.58 -20.27 17.33
CA SER A 449 1.18 -18.93 17.76
C SER A 449 2.28 -18.21 18.52
N TYR A 450 3.52 -18.30 18.04
CA TYR A 450 4.65 -17.60 18.64
C TYR A 450 4.37 -16.10 18.68
N GLY A 451 4.41 -15.52 19.89
CA GLY A 451 4.06 -14.12 20.16
C GLY A 451 5.25 -13.19 20.38
N GLY A 452 6.47 -13.62 20.06
CA GLY A 452 7.69 -12.83 20.27
C GLY A 452 8.15 -12.09 19.01
N VAL A 453 9.42 -11.69 18.99
CA VAL A 453 10.01 -10.92 17.89
C VAL A 453 10.79 -11.83 16.94
N MET A 454 10.56 -11.65 15.65
CA MET A 454 11.41 -12.14 14.58
C MET A 454 12.12 -10.95 13.93
N THR A 455 13.45 -10.98 13.87
CA THR A 455 14.24 -9.88 13.34
C THR A 455 14.86 -10.25 11.99
N LEU A 456 14.53 -9.44 10.99
CA LEU A 456 15.10 -9.49 9.66
C LEU A 456 16.32 -8.57 9.59
N ARG A 457 17.40 -9.04 8.97
CA ARG A 457 18.64 -8.30 8.80
C ARG A 457 18.96 -8.08 7.32
N ALA A 458 19.69 -7.00 7.04
CA ALA A 458 20.26 -6.79 5.73
C ALA A 458 21.47 -7.71 5.56
N HIS A 459 21.44 -8.59 4.56
CA HIS A 459 22.59 -9.39 4.18
C HIS A 459 23.75 -8.44 3.79
N ASP A 460 24.91 -8.49 4.44
CA ASP A 460 26.05 -7.57 4.21
C ASP A 460 25.75 -6.05 4.36
N GLY A 461 24.63 -5.67 4.98
CA GLY A 461 24.25 -4.28 5.22
C GLY A 461 23.70 -3.54 3.99
N GLY A 462 23.02 -2.43 4.22
CA GLY A 462 22.50 -1.52 3.19
C GLY A 462 21.05 -1.77 2.76
N ILE A 463 20.45 -0.72 2.19
CA ILE A 463 19.04 -0.69 1.75
C ILE A 463 18.72 -1.80 0.74
N ASP A 464 19.54 -1.95 -0.30
CA ASP A 464 19.25 -2.90 -1.38
C ASP A 464 19.32 -4.35 -0.90
N ASN A 465 20.24 -4.66 0.00
CA ASN A 465 20.33 -6.00 0.57
C ASN A 465 19.21 -6.26 1.58
N PHE A 466 18.80 -5.27 2.36
CA PHE A 466 17.62 -5.39 3.21
C PHE A 466 16.36 -5.69 2.39
N LYS A 467 16.15 -4.98 1.28
CA LYS A 467 15.01 -5.20 0.38
C LYS A 467 15.02 -6.62 -0.21
N GLN A 468 16.18 -7.16 -0.55
CA GLN A 468 16.31 -8.55 -1.00
C GLN A 468 15.99 -9.56 0.11
N SER A 469 16.49 -9.34 1.33
CA SER A 469 16.14 -10.15 2.51
C SER A 469 14.63 -10.13 2.77
N ALA A 470 14.01 -8.95 2.68
CA ALA A 470 12.57 -8.78 2.87
C ALA A 470 11.77 -9.49 1.78
N ALA A 471 12.16 -9.35 0.52
CA ALA A 471 11.52 -10.06 -0.58
C ALA A 471 11.57 -11.59 -0.40
N ALA A 472 12.72 -12.14 0.00
CA ALA A 472 12.84 -13.57 0.30
C ALA A 472 11.98 -13.99 1.50
N PHE A 473 11.91 -13.17 2.56
CA PHE A 473 11.02 -13.42 3.69
C PHE A 473 9.53 -13.42 3.30
N TRP A 474 9.11 -12.50 2.44
CA TRP A 474 7.72 -12.44 1.95
C TRP A 474 7.36 -13.63 1.07
N ASP A 475 8.26 -14.05 0.17
CA ASP A 475 8.09 -15.26 -0.64
C ASP A 475 7.96 -16.52 0.24
N LEU A 476 8.77 -16.61 1.31
CA LEU A 476 8.64 -17.65 2.31
C LEU A 476 7.26 -17.64 2.97
N LEU A 477 6.77 -16.48 3.42
CA LEU A 477 5.46 -16.37 4.07
C LEU A 477 4.30 -16.70 3.13
N GLU A 478 4.38 -16.32 1.87
CA GLU A 478 3.33 -16.55 0.87
C GLU A 478 3.23 -18.03 0.45
N THR A 479 4.36 -18.74 0.43
CA THR A 479 4.45 -20.14 0.02
C THR A 479 4.26 -21.15 1.17
N MET A 480 4.00 -20.68 2.40
CA MET A 480 3.77 -21.48 3.62
C MET A 480 2.31 -21.46 4.06
#